data_AF-A0ABD7NEG5-F1
#
_entry.id   AF-A0ABD7NEG5-F1
#
_cell.length_a   1.000
_cell.length_b   1.000
_cell.length_c   1.000
_cell.angle_alpha   90.00
_cell.angle_beta   90.00
_cell.angle_gamma   90.00
#
_symmetry.space_group_name_H-M   'P 1'
#
loop_
_entity.id
_entity.type
_entity.pdbx_description
1 polymer ?
#
loop_
_entity_poly.entity_id
_entity_poly.type
_entity_poly.pdbx_seq_one_letter_code
_entity_poly.pdbx_strand_id
1 'polypeptide(L)' 'MLLHQPFGDYYGAYRALEKLYKEGKLRAIGVSNFYPDRLSDIVAFNEITPQVNQVETHPLNQQIFAQENMIKNKVQIES' A
#
# COMPACT_ATOMS: atom_id res chain seq x y z
N MET A 1 -9.23 -3.75 2.63
CA MET A 1 -8.37 -4.47 3.61
C MET A 1 -6.97 -3.92 3.46
N LEU A 2 -6.32 -3.55 4.57
CA LEU A 2 -4.96 -3.01 4.56
C LEU A 2 -3.99 -4.00 5.21
N LEU A 3 -2.85 -4.23 4.58
CA LEU A 3 -1.74 -4.90 5.24
C LEU A 3 -1.07 -3.91 6.20
N HIS A 4 -1.16 -4.15 7.50
CA HIS A 4 -0.92 -3.12 8.52
C HIS A 4 0.55 -2.69 8.67
N GLN A 5 1.51 -3.60 8.47
CA GLN A 5 2.93 -3.30 8.67
C GLN A 5 3.78 -3.98 7.60
N PRO A 6 4.89 -3.37 7.14
CA PRO A 6 5.82 -3.94 6.18
C PRO A 6 6.79 -4.94 6.83
N PHE A 7 6.28 -5.84 7.68
CA PHE A 7 7.09 -6.80 8.43
C PHE A 7 6.76 -8.23 8.05
N GLY A 8 7.76 -9.12 8.14
CA GLY A 8 7.63 -10.52 7.77
C GLY A 8 7.43 -10.73 6.27
N ASP A 9 6.70 -11.77 5.90
CA ASP A 9 6.37 -12.09 4.51
C ASP A 9 5.20 -11.24 3.99
N TYR A 10 5.43 -9.93 3.85
CA TYR A 10 4.42 -9.02 3.34
C TYR A 10 4.06 -9.28 1.87
N TYR A 11 4.95 -9.91 1.08
CA TYR A 11 4.65 -10.29 -0.30
C TYR A 11 3.64 -11.44 -0.35
N GLY A 12 3.88 -12.53 0.41
CA GLY A 12 2.96 -13.65 0.50
C GLY A 12 1.60 -13.19 1.04
N ALA A 13 1.61 -12.34 2.07
CA ALA A 13 0.39 -11.75 2.62
C ALA A 13 -0.36 -10.91 1.57
N TYR A 14 0.35 -10.07 0.81
CA TYR A 14 -0.30 -9.23 -0.20
C TYR A 14 -0.86 -10.05 -1.38
N ARG A 15 -0.17 -11.09 -1.84
CA ARG A 15 -0.69 -12.02 -2.85
C ARG A 15 -1.94 -12.76 -2.38
N ALA A 16 -2.05 -13.06 -1.08
CA ALA A 16 -3.28 -13.60 -0.52
C ALA A 16 -4.42 -12.56 -0.58
N LEU A 17 -4.14 -11.28 -0.34
CA LEU A 17 -5.11 -10.20 -0.53
C LEU A 17 -5.55 -10.07 -2.00
N GLU A 18 -4.62 -10.16 -2.96
CA GLU A 18 -4.95 -10.17 -4.40
C GLU A 18 -5.91 -11.29 -4.75
N LYS A 19 -5.67 -12.51 -4.25
CA LYS A 19 -6.58 -13.64 -4.47
C LYS A 19 -7.98 -13.35 -3.92
N LEU A 20 -8.08 -12.87 -2.68
CA LEU A 20 -9.36 -12.54 -2.05
C LEU A 20 -10.09 -11.40 -2.78
N TYR A 21 -9.35 -10.44 -3.31
CA TYR A 21 -9.90 -9.37 -4.16
C TYR A 21 -10.46 -9.92 -5.47
N LYS A 22 -9.70 -10.78 -6.19
CA LYS A 22 -10.16 -11.42 -7.43
C LYS A 22 -11.35 -12.36 -7.23
N GLU A 23 -11.45 -12.99 -6.05
CA GLU A 23 -12.62 -13.77 -5.64
C GLU A 23 -13.86 -12.90 -5.29
N GLY A 24 -13.73 -11.57 -5.33
CA GLY A 24 -14.82 -10.63 -5.01
C GLY A 24 -15.12 -10.51 -3.52
N LYS A 25 -14.32 -11.12 -2.63
CA LYS A 25 -14.49 -11.05 -1.17
C LYS A 25 -14.08 -9.70 -0.61
N LEU A 26 -13.14 -9.03 -1.28
CA LEU A 26 -12.67 -7.70 -0.92
C LEU A 26 -12.98 -6.74 -2.06
N ARG A 27 -13.53 -5.56 -1.73
CA ARG A 27 -13.77 -4.48 -2.71
C ARG A 27 -12.54 -3.65 -3.00
N ALA A 28 -11.56 -3.68 -2.10
CA ALA A 28 -10.30 -2.97 -2.23
C ALA A 28 -9.19 -3.58 -1.37
N ILE A 29 -7.95 -3.48 -1.83
CA ILE A 29 -6.74 -3.92 -1.13
C ILE A 29 -5.70 -2.80 -1.12
N GLY A 30 -5.01 -2.67 0.01
CA GLY A 30 -4.02 -1.63 0.23
C GLY A 30 -3.03 -2.02 1.32
N VAL A 31 -2.23 -1.06 1.73
CA VAL A 31 -1.19 -1.23 2.76
C VAL A 31 -1.25 -0.09 3.77
N SER A 32 -0.52 -0.22 4.87
CA SER A 32 -0.35 0.83 5.87
C SER A 32 1.08 0.83 6.37
N ASN A 33 1.62 2.01 6.63
CA ASN A 33 3.00 2.22 7.10
C ASN A 33 4.08 1.79 6.10
N PHE A 34 3.78 1.78 4.80
CA PHE A 34 4.77 1.50 3.76
C PHE A 34 5.47 2.79 3.34
N TYR A 35 6.75 2.90 3.65
CA TYR A 35 7.62 3.96 3.16
C TYR A 35 7.82 3.89 1.64
N PRO A 36 8.28 4.96 0.98
CA PRO A 36 8.33 5.06 -0.49
C PRO A 36 9.10 3.95 -1.20
N ASP A 37 10.19 3.48 -0.59
CA ASP A 37 10.99 2.36 -1.08
C ASP A 37 10.18 1.05 -1.05
N ARG A 38 9.51 0.76 0.07
CA ARG A 38 8.66 -0.43 0.24
C ARG A 38 7.39 -0.39 -0.59
N LEU A 39 6.79 0.78 -0.74
CA LEU A 39 5.62 0.96 -1.60
C LEU A 39 6.01 0.74 -3.07
N SER A 40 7.12 1.33 -3.53
CA SER A 40 7.59 1.12 -4.92
C SER A 40 7.92 -0.34 -5.19
N ASP A 41 8.54 -1.01 -4.21
CA ASP A 41 8.87 -2.43 -4.25
C ASP A 41 7.61 -3.30 -4.41
N ILE A 42 6.61 -3.14 -3.54
CA ILE A 42 5.38 -3.96 -3.63
C ILE A 42 4.57 -3.68 -4.91
N VAL A 43 4.63 -2.45 -5.42
CA VAL A 43 4.02 -2.07 -6.72
C VAL A 43 4.72 -2.75 -7.89
N ALA A 44 6.04 -2.91 -7.84
CA ALA A 44 6.82 -3.48 -8.94
C ALA A 44 6.68 -5.01 -9.08
N PHE A 45 6.37 -5.71 -7.99
CA PHE A 45 6.47 -7.18 -7.92
C PHE A 45 5.14 -7.91 -7.67
N ASN A 46 4.02 -7.18 -7.62
CA ASN A 46 2.68 -7.73 -7.49
C ASN A 46 1.79 -7.27 -8.66
N GLU A 47 0.73 -8.02 -8.96
CA GLU A 47 -0.12 -7.78 -10.12
C GLU A 47 -1.08 -6.61 -9.91
N ILE A 48 -1.57 -6.45 -8.69
CA ILE A 48 -2.52 -5.41 -8.30
C ILE A 48 -1.78 -4.38 -7.45
N THR A 49 -1.67 -3.16 -7.98
CA THR A 49 -1.18 -2.00 -7.24
C THR A 49 -2.03 -1.75 -5.99
N PRO A 50 -1.43 -1.53 -4.79
CA PRO A 50 -2.16 -1.06 -3.63
C PRO A 50 -2.99 0.17 -3.95
N GLN A 51 -4.29 0.11 -3.69
CA GLN A 51 -5.17 1.23 -3.99
C GLN A 51 -5.02 2.36 -2.97
N VAL A 52 -4.61 2.00 -1.75
CA VAL A 52 -4.40 2.92 -0.62
C VAL A 52 -3.11 2.56 0.10
N ASN A 53 -2.39 3.58 0.57
CA ASN A 53 -1.37 3.47 1.61
C ASN A 53 -1.75 4.40 2.77
N GLN A 54 -2.13 3.81 3.91
CA GLN A 54 -2.47 4.57 5.11
C GLN A 54 -1.22 4.86 5.92
N VAL A 55 -0.85 6.13 6.06
CA VAL A 55 0.39 6.56 6.73
C VAL A 55 0.11 7.71 7.69
N GLU A 56 0.90 7.79 8.77
CA GLU A 56 0.87 8.93 9.67
C GLU A 56 1.14 10.22 8.88
N THR A 57 0.22 11.17 8.94
CA THR A 57 0.42 12.52 8.42
C THR A 57 -0.28 13.57 9.26
N HIS A 58 0.43 14.66 9.51
CA HIS A 58 -0.02 15.79 10.32
C HIS A 58 0.86 17.01 10.00
N PRO A 59 0.55 18.23 10.48
CA PRO A 59 1.32 19.43 10.13
C PRO A 59 2.84 19.35 10.38
N LEU A 60 3.27 18.52 11.34
CA LEU A 60 4.68 18.29 11.68
C LEU A 60 5.32 17.11 10.91
N ASN A 61 4.52 16.30 10.22
CA ASN A 61 4.97 15.20 9.38
C ASN A 61 4.05 15.09 8.15
N GLN A 62 4.28 15.93 7.15
CA GLN A 62 3.37 16.05 6.00
C GLN A 62 3.59 14.97 4.94
N GLN A 63 4.60 14.10 5.08
CA GLN A 63 4.85 13.00 4.14
C GLN A 63 5.09 13.45 2.68
N ILE A 64 5.68 14.62 2.43
CA ILE A 64 5.79 15.23 1.07
C ILE A 64 6.34 14.25 0.03
N PHE A 65 7.53 13.68 0.29
CA PHE A 65 8.16 12.73 -0.63
C PHE A 65 7.37 11.43 -0.78
N ALA A 66 6.71 10.97 0.28
CA ALA A 66 5.87 9.78 0.21
C ALA A 66 4.59 10.01 -0.59
N GLN A 67 3.99 11.21 -0.50
CA GLN A 67 2.88 11.61 -1.35
C GLN A 67 3.27 11.65 -2.83
N GLU A 68 4.43 12.20 -3.18
CA GLU A 68 4.93 12.17 -4.55
C GLU A 68 5.09 10.74 -5.08
N ASN A 69 5.65 9.85 -4.26
CA ASN A 69 5.79 8.43 -4.60
C ASN A 69 4.42 7.74 -4.80
N MET A 70 3.46 7.99 -3.91
CA MET A 70 2.09 7.48 -4.00
C MET A 70 1.40 7.94 -5.28
N ILE A 71 1.48 9.24 -5.61
CA ILE A 71 0.93 9.81 -6.85
C ILE A 71 1.54 9.15 -8.08
N LYS A 72 2.88 9.02 -8.12
CA LYS A 72 3.59 8.37 -9.24
C LYS A 72 3.12 6.93 -9.46
N ASN A 73 2.88 6.20 -8.38
CA ASN A 73 2.44 4.81 -8.40
C ASN A 73 0.91 4.64 -8.46
N LYS A 74 0.12 5.73 -8.57
CA LYS A 74 -1.36 5.72 -8.55
C LYS A 74 -1.96 5.08 -7.28
N VAL A 75 -1.31 5.30 -6.15
CA VAL A 75 -1.75 4.87 -4.82
C VAL A 75 -2.37 6.08 -4.11
N GLN A 76 -3.56 5.94 -3.54
CA GLN A 76 -4.18 7.00 -2.75
C GLN A 76 -3.56 7.05 -1.34
N ILE A 77 -3.18 8.24 -0.88
CA ILE A 77 -2.85 8.43 0.54
C ILE A 77 -4.13 8.40 1.38
N GLU A 78 -4.09 7.68 2.50
CA GLU A 78 -5.09 7.76 3.56
C GLU A 78 -4.41 8.18 4.86
N SER A 79 -5.02 9.12 5.57
CA SER A 79 -4.48 9.78 6.76
C SER A 79 -5.24 9.39 8.02
#